data_AF-A0A4D4K424-F1
#
_entry.id   AF-A0A4D4K424-F1
#
_cell.length_a   1.000
_cell.length_b   1.000
_cell.length_c   1.000
_cell.angle_alpha   90.00
_cell.angle_beta   90.00
_cell.angle_gamma   90.00
#
_symmetry.space_group_name_H-M   'P 1'
#
loop_
_entity.id
_entity.type
_entity.pdbx_description
1 polymer ?
#
loop_
_entity_poly.entity_id
_entity_poly.type
_entity_poly.pdbx_seq_one_letter_code
_entity_poly.pdbx_strand_id
1 'polypeptide(L)'
;MAGTSMASPHVAGVAALVKSTHPHASPWMVKALLKAEADDLACPTPYDIDGDGTVDAVCEGGKRYNGFYGAGLADALDAVEK
;
A
#
# COMPACT_ATOMS: atom_id res chain seq x y z
N MET A 1 15.42 8.49 -7.46
CA MET A 1 14.48 7.64 -8.24
C MET A 1 13.22 7.53 -7.39
N ALA A 2 12.11 8.14 -7.81
CA ALA A 2 10.87 8.29 -7.02
C ALA A 2 9.64 8.33 -7.93
N GLY A 3 8.45 8.05 -7.38
CA GLY A 3 7.16 8.13 -8.08
C GLY A 3 6.38 6.81 -8.10
N THR A 4 5.11 6.88 -8.51
CA THR A 4 4.19 5.73 -8.56
C THR A 4 4.72 4.59 -9.43
N SER A 5 5.51 4.92 -10.46
CA SER A 5 6.20 3.95 -11.32
C SER A 5 7.14 3.02 -10.55
N MET A 6 7.67 3.43 -9.40
CA MET A 6 8.49 2.58 -8.53
C MET A 6 7.69 1.81 -7.50
N ALA A 7 6.51 2.30 -7.09
CA ALA A 7 5.61 1.52 -6.25
C ALA A 7 5.12 0.26 -6.97
N SER A 8 4.84 0.36 -8.28
CA SER A 8 4.35 -0.76 -9.10
C SER A 8 5.21 -2.04 -9.04
N PRO A 9 6.52 -2.01 -9.32
CA PRO A 9 7.36 -3.22 -9.23
C PRO A 9 7.53 -3.73 -7.79
N HIS A 10 7.48 -2.86 -6.76
CA HIS A 10 7.53 -3.30 -5.37
C HIS A 10 6.29 -4.11 -4.99
N VAL A 11 5.09 -3.57 -5.29
CA VAL A 11 3.83 -4.28 -5.01
C VAL A 11 3.72 -5.54 -5.85
N ALA A 12 4.23 -5.55 -7.09
CA ALA A 12 4.30 -6.77 -7.90
C ALA A 12 5.18 -7.85 -7.26
N GLY A 13 6.30 -7.47 -6.63
CA GLY A 13 7.15 -8.37 -5.85
C GLY A 13 6.41 -9.00 -4.67
N VAL A 14 5.70 -8.19 -3.87
CA VAL A 14 4.90 -8.70 -2.74
C VAL A 14 3.76 -9.60 -3.23
N ALA A 15 3.09 -9.24 -4.33
CA ALA A 15 2.06 -10.08 -4.93
C ALA A 15 2.59 -11.46 -5.36
N ALA A 16 3.83 -11.52 -5.83
CA ALA A 16 4.49 -12.78 -6.17
C ALA A 16 4.78 -13.63 -4.92
N LEU A 17 5.14 -13.01 -3.79
CA LEU A 17 5.29 -13.69 -2.49
C LEU A 17 3.95 -14.26 -2.00
N VAL A 18 2.88 -13.46 -2.00
CA VAL A 18 1.53 -13.94 -1.67
C VAL A 18 1.14 -15.14 -2.55
N LYS A 19 1.44 -15.09 -3.84
CA LYS A 19 1.14 -16.19 -4.77
C LYS A 19 2.02 -17.43 -4.54
N SER A 20 3.24 -17.27 -4.01
CA SER A 20 4.12 -18.40 -3.69
C SER A 20 3.68 -19.14 -2.43
N THR A 21 3.19 -18.43 -1.41
CA THR A 21 2.59 -19.01 -0.21
C THR A 21 1.17 -19.53 -0.44
N HIS A 22 0.45 -18.96 -1.41
CA HIS A 22 -0.89 -19.38 -1.80
C HIS A 22 -0.98 -19.80 -3.29
N PRO A 23 -0.40 -20.95 -3.70
CA PRO A 23 -0.29 -21.33 -5.11
C PRO A 23 -1.63 -21.41 -5.86
N HIS A 24 -2.71 -21.72 -5.15
CA HIS A 24 -4.05 -21.86 -5.72
C HIS A 24 -4.92 -20.59 -5.60
N ALA A 25 -4.40 -19.52 -4.99
CA ALA A 25 -5.12 -18.25 -4.89
C ALA A 25 -5.45 -17.70 -6.28
N SER A 26 -6.71 -17.34 -6.51
CA SER A 26 -7.11 -16.60 -7.71
C SER A 26 -6.54 -15.18 -7.68
N PRO A 27 -6.49 -14.46 -8.82
CA PRO A 27 -6.04 -13.06 -8.84
C PRO A 27 -6.83 -12.15 -7.87
N TRP A 28 -8.11 -12.44 -7.69
CA TRP A 28 -8.94 -11.74 -6.70
C TRP A 28 -8.49 -12.02 -5.27
N MET A 29 -8.17 -13.28 -4.95
CA MET A 29 -7.69 -13.66 -3.62
C MET A 29 -6.32 -13.03 -3.32
N VAL A 30 -5.39 -13.04 -4.28
CA VAL A 30 -4.09 -12.36 -4.12
C VAL A 30 -4.28 -10.87 -3.84
N LYS A 31 -5.19 -10.21 -4.56
CA LYS A 31 -5.52 -8.79 -4.31
C LYS A 31 -6.16 -8.57 -2.93
N ALA A 32 -6.98 -9.51 -2.46
CA ALA A 32 -7.62 -9.42 -1.15
C ALA A 32 -6.60 -9.57 -0.02
N LEU A 33 -5.71 -10.57 -0.11
CA LEU A 33 -4.62 -10.80 0.84
C LEU A 33 -3.68 -9.59 0.90
N LEU A 34 -3.23 -9.08 -0.25
CA LEU A 34 -2.41 -7.86 -0.33
C LEU A 34 -3.02 -6.65 0.38
N LYS A 35 -4.35 -6.53 0.42
CA LYS A 35 -5.03 -5.45 1.13
C LYS A 35 -5.23 -5.74 2.61
N ALA A 36 -5.43 -7.00 2.98
CA ALA A 36 -5.65 -7.43 4.35
C ALA A 36 -4.35 -7.49 5.17
N GLU A 37 -3.24 -7.74 4.50
CA GLU A 37 -1.87 -7.82 5.03
C GLU A 37 -1.13 -6.48 4.92
N ALA A 38 -1.77 -5.44 4.38
CA ALA A 38 -1.14 -4.13 4.30
C ALA A 38 -1.04 -3.48 5.68
N ASP A 39 0.07 -2.80 5.93
CA ASP A 39 0.28 -2.02 7.14
C ASP A 39 -0.52 -0.70 7.08
N ASP A 40 -1.34 -0.48 8.09
CA ASP A 40 -2.13 0.74 8.27
C ASP A 40 -1.24 2.01 8.27
N LEU A 41 -1.50 2.93 7.34
CA LEU A 41 -0.85 4.24 7.29
C LEU A 41 -1.86 5.36 7.53
N ALA A 42 -1.62 6.18 8.54
CA ALA A 42 -2.44 7.36 8.81
C ALA A 42 -2.15 8.49 7.79
N CYS A 43 -3.16 9.32 7.53
CA CYS A 43 -3.00 10.52 6.73
C CYS A 43 -1.93 11.45 7.34
N PRO A 44 -0.96 11.94 6.55
CA PRO A 44 -0.08 13.03 6.98
C PRO A 44 -0.87 14.34 7.04
N THR A 45 -0.58 15.19 8.04
CA THR A 45 -1.21 16.52 8.19
C THR A 45 -0.22 17.58 8.66
N PRO A 46 0.04 18.66 7.89
CA PRO A 46 -0.37 18.91 6.52
C PRO A 46 0.46 18.13 5.48
N TYR A 47 -0.08 17.93 4.27
CA TYR A 47 0.70 17.43 3.13
C TYR A 47 1.09 18.62 2.25
N ASP A 48 2.32 19.03 2.44
CA ASP A 48 3.02 20.13 1.75
C ASP A 48 4.36 19.55 1.32
N ILE A 49 4.48 19.16 0.05
CA ILE A 49 5.63 18.39 -0.43
C ILE A 49 6.83 19.29 -0.73
N ASP A 50 6.61 20.55 -1.10
CA ASP A 50 7.66 21.51 -1.44
C ASP A 50 7.99 22.48 -0.29
N GLY A 51 7.19 22.48 0.77
CA GLY A 51 7.42 23.23 1.99
C GLY A 51 7.07 24.71 1.84
N ASP A 52 6.21 25.09 0.89
CA ASP A 52 5.86 26.48 0.62
C ASP A 52 4.81 27.05 1.59
N GLY A 53 4.26 26.21 2.48
CA GLY A 53 3.23 26.56 3.46
C GLY A 53 1.79 26.38 2.93
N THR A 54 1.64 25.90 1.70
CA THR A 54 0.36 25.57 1.07
C THR A 54 0.11 24.06 1.14
N VAL A 55 -1.14 23.67 1.34
CA VAL A 55 -1.51 22.25 1.31
C VAL A 55 -1.70 21.82 -0.14
N ASP A 56 -0.83 20.95 -0.63
CA ASP A 56 -0.88 20.44 -2.01
C ASP A 56 -1.98 19.40 -2.24
N ALA A 57 -2.29 18.64 -1.19
CA ALA A 57 -3.32 17.61 -1.25
C ALA A 57 -3.93 17.35 0.11
N VAL A 58 -5.22 17.01 0.11
CA VAL A 58 -5.95 16.62 1.32
C VAL A 58 -6.12 15.11 1.33
N CYS A 59 -5.64 14.48 2.40
CA CYS A 59 -5.89 13.07 2.66
C CYS A 59 -7.20 12.92 3.43
N GLU A 60 -8.18 12.27 2.79
CA GLU A 60 -9.47 11.95 3.42
C GLU A 60 -9.51 10.48 3.84
N GLY A 61 -10.14 10.19 4.99
CA GLY A 61 -10.31 8.85 5.52
C GLY A 61 -9.66 8.65 6.88
N GLY A 62 -9.39 7.39 7.24
CA GLY A 62 -8.82 7.00 8.52
C GLY A 62 -7.52 6.20 8.39
N LYS A 63 -6.99 5.74 9.52
CA LYS A 63 -5.73 4.97 9.59
C LYS A 63 -5.75 3.67 8.75
N ARG A 64 -6.90 3.01 8.69
CA ARG A 64 -7.10 1.72 7.98
C ARG A 64 -7.43 1.87 6.50
N TYR A 65 -7.95 3.03 6.11
CA TYR A 65 -8.26 3.30 4.72
C TYR A 65 -8.35 4.80 4.47
N ASN A 66 -7.56 5.31 3.53
CA ASN A 66 -7.58 6.73 3.17
C ASN A 66 -7.18 6.97 1.71
N GLY A 67 -7.39 8.21 1.27
CA GLY A 67 -7.17 8.65 -0.10
C GLY A 67 -5.72 8.60 -0.57
N PHE A 68 -4.73 8.54 0.33
CA PHE A 68 -3.31 8.52 -0.06
C PHE A 68 -2.74 7.10 -0.13
N TYR A 69 -3.07 6.27 0.86
CA TYR A 69 -2.46 4.93 1.00
C TYR A 69 -3.42 3.79 0.67
N GLY A 70 -4.69 4.06 0.34
CA GLY A 70 -5.67 3.01 0.12
C GLY A 70 -5.80 2.15 1.37
N ALA A 71 -5.54 0.84 1.24
CA ALA A 71 -5.58 -0.11 2.36
C ALA A 71 -4.33 -0.11 3.23
N GLY A 72 -3.26 0.62 2.86
CA GLY A 72 -2.00 0.66 3.61
C GLY A 72 -0.78 0.39 2.74
N LEU A 73 0.36 0.21 3.41
CA LEU A 73 1.64 -0.14 2.80
C LEU A 73 1.70 -1.65 2.55
N ALA A 74 2.15 -2.07 1.37
CA ALA A 74 2.36 -3.50 1.12
C ALA A 74 3.46 -4.05 2.03
N ASP A 75 3.15 -5.13 2.75
CA ASP A 75 4.09 -5.80 3.66
C ASP A 75 4.53 -7.16 3.09
N ALA A 76 5.84 -7.29 2.86
CA ALA A 76 6.44 -8.51 2.33
C ALA A 76 6.59 -9.61 3.40
N LEU A 77 6.68 -9.24 4.67
CA LEU A 77 6.81 -10.18 5.78
C LEU A 77 5.48 -10.88 6.04
N ASP A 78 4.40 -10.10 6.16
CA ASP A 78 3.04 -10.65 6.30
C ASP A 78 2.66 -11.58 5.15
N ALA A 79 3.11 -11.28 3.91
CA ALA A 79 2.88 -12.11 2.74
C ALA A 79 3.51 -13.53 2.81
N VAL A 80 4.48 -13.73 3.70
CA VAL A 80 5.21 -15.01 3.85
C VAL A 80 5.06 -15.67 5.22
N GLU A 81 4.49 -14.99 6.22
CA GLU A 81 4.40 -15.50 7.60
C GLU A 81 2.98 -15.87 8.06
N LYS A 82 1.93 -15.48 7.33
CA LYS A 82 0.52 -15.82 7.65
C LYS A 82 0.01 -17.04 6.90
#